data_AF-A0A2N4YP85-F1
#
_entry.id   AF-A0A2N4YP85-F1
#
_cell.length_a   1.000
_cell.length_b   1.000
_cell.length_c   1.000
_cell.angle_alpha   90.00
_cell.angle_beta   90.00
_cell.angle_gamma   90.00
#
_symmetry.space_group_name_H-M   'P 1'
#
loop_
_entity.id
_entity.type
_entity.pdbx_description
1 polymer ?
#
loop_
_entity_poly.entity_id
_entity_poly.type
_entity_poly.pdbx_seq_one_letter_code
_entity_poly.pdbx_strand_id
1 'polypeptide(L)'
;PGGRSHRVILLGLFSTLLQAKGTVRLDRDARPLLLIEDPETRLHPIMLSVAWHLLNLLPLQRVTTTNSGELLSLTPVEQVCRLVRESSRVSAWRLGPGGMNAEDSRRIAFHIRFNRASSLFARCWLLVEGETETWVINELARQCGHHFDAEGVKVIEFAQSGLKPLIKFARRMGIQWHVLVDGDEAGKKYAATVLG
;
A
#
# COMPACT_ATOMS: atom_id res chain seq x y z
N PRO A 1 25.81 -14.19 3.83
CA PRO A 1 26.28 -15.60 3.83
C PRO A 1 25.17 -16.66 4.04
N GLY A 2 24.17 -16.43 4.90
CA GLY A 2 23.11 -17.44 5.21
C GLY A 2 21.91 -17.52 4.27
N GLY A 3 21.65 -16.50 3.43
CA GLY A 3 20.42 -16.42 2.62
C GLY A 3 20.30 -17.49 1.53
N ARG A 4 21.42 -17.99 0.98
CA ARG A 4 21.40 -19.02 -0.08
C ARG A 4 20.96 -20.38 0.45
N SER A 5 21.40 -20.75 1.66
CA SER A 5 21.05 -22.03 2.29
C SER A 5 19.56 -22.10 2.65
N HIS A 6 19.02 -21.03 3.26
CA HIS A 6 17.59 -20.95 3.59
C HIS A 6 16.68 -21.04 2.37
N ARG A 7 17.06 -20.42 1.24
CA ARG A 7 16.31 -20.51 -0.02
C ARG A 7 16.23 -21.93 -0.56
N VAL A 8 17.35 -22.67 -0.51
CA VAL A 8 17.41 -24.05 -0.98
C VAL A 8 16.57 -24.97 -0.10
N ILE A 9 16.60 -24.79 1.22
CA ILE A 9 15.77 -25.56 2.15
C ILE A 9 14.29 -25.30 1.91
N LEU A 10 13.88 -24.04 1.76
CA LEU A 10 12.49 -23.68 1.53
C LEU A 10 11.97 -24.18 0.16
N LEU A 11 12.80 -24.10 -0.89
CA LEU A 11 12.48 -24.71 -2.19
C LEU A 11 12.37 -26.23 -2.08
N GLY A 12 13.24 -26.87 -1.30
CA GLY A 12 13.17 -28.30 -0.99
C GLY A 12 11.85 -28.66 -0.32
N LEU A 13 11.43 -27.92 0.71
CA LEU A 13 10.16 -28.13 1.40
C LEU A 13 8.96 -27.98 0.44
N PHE A 14 8.99 -26.98 -0.43
CA PHE A 14 7.93 -26.74 -1.41
C PHE A 14 7.90 -27.84 -2.49
N SER A 15 9.07 -28.29 -2.95
CA SER A 15 9.19 -29.44 -3.86
C SER A 15 8.61 -30.70 -3.23
N THR A 16 8.92 -30.96 -1.95
CA THR A 16 8.36 -32.11 -1.22
C THR A 16 6.84 -32.00 -1.07
N LEU A 17 6.31 -30.80 -0.81
CA LEU A 17 4.85 -30.56 -0.77
C LEU A 17 4.19 -30.79 -2.13
N LEU A 18 4.81 -30.34 -3.22
CA LEU A 18 4.33 -30.59 -4.59
C LEU A 18 4.35 -32.09 -4.92
N GLN A 19 5.42 -32.80 -4.57
CA GLN A 19 5.55 -34.24 -4.75
C GLN A 19 4.54 -35.03 -3.90
N ALA A 20 4.24 -34.55 -2.70
CA ALA A 20 3.24 -35.16 -1.82
C ALA A 20 1.80 -34.97 -2.31
N LYS A 21 1.52 -33.97 -3.17
CA LYS A 21 0.17 -33.67 -3.69
C LYS A 21 -0.32 -34.62 -4.80
N GLY A 22 0.46 -35.65 -5.16
CA GLY A 22 -0.02 -36.79 -5.95
C GLY A 22 0.62 -36.95 -7.33
N THR A 23 -0.07 -37.62 -8.24
CA THR A 23 0.46 -38.12 -9.54
C THR A 23 0.51 -37.07 -10.65
N VAL A 24 0.34 -35.79 -10.34
CA VAL A 24 0.35 -34.72 -11.34
C VAL A 24 1.78 -34.54 -11.86
N ARG A 25 2.03 -35.03 -13.08
CA ARG A 25 3.27 -34.74 -13.81
C ARG A 25 3.24 -33.28 -14.25
N LEU A 26 4.01 -32.46 -13.55
CA LEU A 26 4.28 -31.10 -13.97
C LEU A 26 5.18 -31.13 -15.21
N ASP A 27 4.90 -30.25 -16.16
CA ASP A 27 5.78 -30.01 -17.28
C ASP A 27 7.17 -29.54 -16.78
N ARG A 28 8.24 -29.87 -17.52
CA ARG A 28 9.61 -29.49 -17.15
C ARG A 28 9.78 -27.97 -17.04
N ASP A 29 9.01 -27.21 -17.81
CA ASP A 29 9.05 -25.75 -17.83
C ASP A 29 7.96 -25.11 -16.95
N ALA A 30 7.20 -25.91 -16.19
CA ALA A 30 6.19 -25.41 -15.27
C ALA A 30 6.83 -24.53 -14.19
N ARG A 31 6.32 -23.29 -14.05
CA ARG A 31 6.74 -22.35 -13.01
C ARG A 31 5.67 -22.25 -11.93
N PRO A 32 5.97 -22.56 -10.67
CA PRO A 32 4.99 -22.48 -9.60
C PRO A 32 4.61 -21.03 -9.30
N LEU A 33 3.31 -20.81 -9.12
CA LEU A 33 2.71 -19.57 -8.63
C LEU A 33 2.22 -19.78 -7.20
N LEU A 34 2.59 -18.89 -6.29
CA LEU A 34 2.13 -18.90 -4.91
C LEU A 34 1.00 -17.89 -4.72
N LEU A 35 -0.19 -18.39 -4.42
CA LEU A 35 -1.35 -17.57 -4.07
C LEU A 35 -1.53 -17.58 -2.55
N ILE A 36 -1.65 -16.41 -1.94
CA ILE A 36 -1.88 -16.26 -0.50
C ILE A 36 -3.06 -15.32 -0.30
N GLU A 37 -4.08 -15.78 0.40
CA GLU A 37 -5.29 -15.01 0.66
C GLU A 37 -5.31 -14.59 2.13
N ASP A 38 -5.36 -13.28 2.36
CA ASP A 38 -5.54 -12.60 3.64
C ASP A 38 -4.76 -13.26 4.81
N PRO A 39 -3.42 -13.33 4.71
CA PRO A 39 -2.57 -14.04 5.67
C PRO A 39 -2.64 -13.46 7.09
N GLU A 40 -3.10 -12.22 7.24
CA GLU A 40 -3.30 -11.55 8.52
C GLU A 40 -4.44 -12.12 9.38
N THR A 41 -5.42 -12.81 8.79
CA THR A 41 -6.71 -13.12 9.45
C THR A 41 -6.58 -13.98 10.71
N ARG A 42 -5.47 -14.71 10.88
CA ARG A 42 -5.23 -15.61 12.01
C ARG A 42 -3.85 -15.44 12.64
N LEU A 43 -3.11 -14.39 12.27
CA LEU A 43 -1.75 -14.18 12.75
C LEU A 43 -1.68 -12.90 13.57
N HIS A 44 -1.04 -13.00 14.74
CA HIS A 44 -0.59 -11.81 15.44
C HIS A 44 0.36 -11.00 14.53
N PRO A 45 0.35 -9.65 14.55
CA PRO A 45 1.18 -8.83 13.65
C PRO A 45 2.66 -9.21 13.60
N ILE A 46 3.25 -9.54 14.75
CA ILE A 46 4.65 -10.03 14.83
C ILE A 46 4.84 -11.33 14.03
N MET A 47 3.92 -12.29 14.17
CA MET A 47 3.99 -13.56 13.43
C MET A 47 3.78 -13.34 11.93
N LEU A 48 2.87 -12.44 11.55
CA LEU A 48 2.65 -12.05 10.16
C LEU A 48 3.93 -11.48 9.55
N SER A 49 4.62 -10.59 10.26
CA SER A 49 5.89 -10.00 9.80
C SER A 49 6.98 -11.05 9.58
N VAL A 50 7.13 -12.00 10.53
CA VAL A 50 8.07 -13.12 10.39
C VAL A 50 7.71 -14.02 9.20
N ALA A 51 6.44 -14.43 9.10
CA ALA A 51 5.97 -15.26 8.00
C ALA A 51 6.18 -14.56 6.65
N TRP A 52 5.87 -13.27 6.56
CA TRP A 52 6.06 -12.48 5.35
C TRP A 52 7.53 -12.37 4.94
N HIS A 53 8.43 -12.19 5.91
CA HIS A 53 9.86 -12.20 5.65
C HIS A 53 10.32 -13.54 5.08
N LEU A 54 9.89 -14.67 5.67
CA LEU A 54 10.21 -16.00 5.16
C LEU A 54 9.65 -16.22 3.74
N LEU A 55 8.43 -15.77 3.48
CA LEU A 55 7.81 -15.83 2.16
C LEU A 55 8.58 -15.00 1.13
N ASN A 56 9.18 -13.87 1.52
CA ASN A 56 10.02 -13.05 0.64
C ASN A 56 11.36 -13.70 0.27
N LEU A 57 11.78 -14.75 0.99
CA LEU A 57 12.97 -15.53 0.62
C LEU A 57 12.68 -16.48 -0.54
N LEU A 58 11.42 -16.87 -0.76
CA LEU A 58 11.04 -17.79 -1.82
C LEU A 58 11.24 -17.14 -3.20
N PRO A 59 12.02 -17.75 -4.11
CA PRO A 59 12.20 -17.22 -5.47
C PRO A 59 11.01 -17.62 -6.37
N LEU A 60 9.79 -17.44 -5.87
CA LEU A 60 8.55 -17.79 -6.55
C LEU A 60 7.77 -16.52 -6.90
N GLN A 61 7.07 -16.54 -8.02
CA GLN A 61 6.09 -15.49 -8.30
C GLN A 61 4.92 -15.67 -7.32
N ARG A 62 4.59 -14.58 -6.63
CA ARG A 62 3.58 -14.56 -5.58
C ARG A 62 2.50 -13.54 -5.90
N VAL A 63 1.24 -13.92 -5.67
CA VAL A 63 0.11 -13.00 -5.64
C VAL A 63 -0.54 -13.12 -4.27
N THR A 64 -0.70 -11.99 -3.59
CA THR A 64 -1.26 -11.96 -2.25
C THR A 64 -2.36 -10.92 -2.18
N THR A 65 -3.51 -11.33 -1.64
CA THR A 65 -4.55 -10.38 -1.22
C THR A 65 -4.35 -10.07 0.26
N THR A 66 -4.67 -8.84 0.65
CA THR A 66 -4.58 -8.41 2.03
C THR A 66 -5.45 -7.19 2.25
N ASN A 67 -6.07 -7.14 3.42
CA ASN A 67 -6.70 -5.98 4.02
C ASN A 67 -5.88 -5.44 5.20
N SER A 68 -4.63 -5.91 5.36
CA SER A 68 -3.74 -5.51 6.44
C SER A 68 -2.84 -4.33 6.05
N GLY A 69 -2.96 -3.24 6.82
CA GLY A 69 -2.01 -2.13 6.76
C GLY A 69 -0.60 -2.57 7.14
N GLU A 70 -0.45 -3.55 8.04
CA GLU A 70 0.85 -4.10 8.42
C GLU A 70 1.54 -4.78 7.23
N LEU A 71 0.80 -5.58 6.44
CA LEU A 71 1.40 -6.24 5.28
C LEU A 71 1.77 -5.25 4.17
N LEU A 72 0.94 -4.21 3.98
CA LEU A 72 1.23 -3.13 3.06
C LEU A 72 2.48 -2.34 3.48
N SER A 73 2.70 -2.13 4.78
CA SER A 73 3.89 -1.42 5.28
C SER A 73 5.19 -2.15 4.92
N LEU A 74 5.14 -3.49 4.87
CA LEU A 74 6.26 -4.36 4.53
C LEU A 74 6.45 -4.57 3.02
N THR A 75 5.55 -4.07 2.17
CA THR A 75 5.52 -4.35 0.74
C THR A 75 5.94 -3.12 -0.08
N PRO A 76 6.91 -3.19 -1.02
CA PRO A 76 7.21 -2.09 -1.94
C PRO A 76 5.97 -1.55 -2.64
N VAL A 77 5.78 -0.23 -2.65
CA VAL A 77 4.57 0.39 -3.25
C VAL A 77 4.47 0.11 -4.75
N GLU A 78 5.59 -0.16 -5.41
CA GLU A 78 5.67 -0.56 -6.82
C GLU A 78 5.05 -1.95 -7.07
N GLN A 79 4.97 -2.79 -6.04
CA GLN A 79 4.40 -4.13 -6.09
C GLN A 79 2.94 -4.16 -5.61
N VAL A 80 2.40 -3.02 -5.15
CA VAL A 80 1.02 -2.93 -4.68
C VAL A 80 0.09 -2.69 -5.86
N CYS A 81 -0.94 -3.53 -5.95
CA CYS A 81 -2.07 -3.34 -6.85
C CYS A 81 -3.33 -3.09 -6.01
N ARG A 82 -3.94 -1.92 -6.18
CA ARG A 82 -5.17 -1.54 -5.47
C ARG A 82 -6.37 -1.86 -6.34
N LEU A 83 -7.25 -2.72 -5.84
CA LEU A 83 -8.49 -3.10 -6.51
C LEU A 83 -9.65 -2.29 -5.93
N VAL A 84 -10.41 -1.60 -6.78
CA VAL A 84 -11.56 -0.78 -6.39
C VAL A 84 -12.79 -1.23 -7.15
N ARG A 85 -13.85 -1.56 -6.41
CA ARG A 85 -15.15 -1.87 -7.00
C ARG A 85 -15.87 -0.57 -7.37
N GLU A 86 -16.14 -0.41 -8.66
CA GLU A 86 -17.05 0.59 -9.22
C GLU A 86 -18.41 -0.06 -9.52
N SER A 87 -19.43 0.72 -9.87
CA SER A 87 -20.81 0.23 -10.05
C SER A 87 -20.93 -0.90 -11.09
N SER A 88 -20.07 -0.93 -12.10
CA SER A 88 -20.13 -1.88 -13.22
C SER A 88 -18.85 -2.71 -13.43
N ARG A 89 -17.77 -2.44 -12.70
CA ARG A 89 -16.47 -3.08 -12.91
C ARG A 89 -15.58 -3.02 -11.67
N VAL A 90 -14.50 -3.79 -11.68
CA VAL A 90 -13.39 -3.62 -10.73
C VAL A 90 -12.23 -2.98 -11.46
N SER A 91 -11.79 -1.82 -10.99
CA SER A 91 -10.63 -1.11 -11.51
C SER A 91 -9.38 -1.49 -10.73
N ALA A 92 -8.30 -1.78 -11.45
CA ALA A 92 -7.00 -2.14 -10.87
C ALA A 92 -6.00 -1.00 -11.05
N TRP A 93 -5.57 -0.41 -9.93
CA TRP A 93 -4.65 0.72 -9.88
C TRP A 93 -3.27 0.29 -9.42
N ARG A 94 -2.24 0.77 -10.11
CA ARG A 94 -0.83 0.51 -9.81
C ARG A 94 0.02 1.66 -10.35
N LEU A 95 1.21 1.88 -9.77
CA LEU A 95 2.12 2.96 -10.20
C LEU A 95 2.53 2.87 -11.69
N GLY A 96 2.49 1.67 -12.27
CA GLY A 96 2.84 1.39 -13.65
C GLY A 96 4.36 1.34 -13.89
N PRO A 97 4.80 0.99 -15.11
CA PRO A 97 6.22 0.81 -15.43
C PRO A 97 7.05 2.10 -15.32
N GLY A 98 6.42 3.27 -15.49
CA GLY A 98 7.09 4.56 -15.32
C GLY A 98 7.35 4.95 -13.86
N GLY A 99 6.78 4.22 -12.88
CA GLY A 99 7.04 4.40 -11.46
C GLY A 99 6.95 5.85 -10.96
N MET A 100 7.64 6.14 -9.86
CA MET A 100 7.91 7.52 -9.48
C MET A 100 9.42 7.77 -9.53
N ASN A 101 9.83 9.04 -9.45
CA ASN A 101 11.25 9.33 -9.30
C ASN A 101 11.72 8.87 -7.90
N ALA A 102 13.04 8.75 -7.70
CA ALA A 102 13.59 8.21 -6.46
C ALA A 102 13.21 9.05 -5.21
N GLU A 103 13.11 10.38 -5.34
CA GLU A 103 12.77 11.28 -4.24
C GLU A 103 11.30 11.13 -3.82
N ASP A 104 10.38 11.15 -4.80
CA ASP A 104 8.95 10.91 -4.61
C ASP A 104 8.72 9.52 -3.99
N SER A 105 9.38 8.49 -4.53
CA SER A 105 9.29 7.10 -4.01
C SER A 105 9.74 7.02 -2.55
N ARG A 106 10.82 7.72 -2.19
CA ARG A 106 11.28 7.76 -0.79
C ARG A 106 10.26 8.43 0.14
N ARG A 107 9.70 9.58 -0.27
CA ARG A 107 8.69 10.31 0.50
C ARG A 107 7.43 9.46 0.72
N ILE A 108 6.90 8.84 -0.35
CA ILE A 108 5.74 7.95 -0.23
C ILE A 108 6.07 6.71 0.60
N ALA A 109 7.23 6.09 0.41
CA ALA A 109 7.62 4.92 1.18
C ALA A 109 7.62 5.20 2.69
N PHE A 110 8.10 6.37 3.11
CA PHE A 110 8.14 6.74 4.52
C PHE A 110 6.79 7.26 5.06
N HIS A 111 6.27 8.34 4.47
CA HIS A 111 5.09 9.04 5.04
C HIS A 111 3.77 8.33 4.80
N ILE A 112 3.66 7.57 3.71
CA ILE A 112 2.44 6.81 3.38
C ILE A 112 2.62 5.36 3.77
N ARG A 113 3.57 4.64 3.16
CA ARG A 113 3.66 3.19 3.37
C ARG A 113 4.06 2.83 4.80
N PHE A 114 5.10 3.43 5.37
CA PHE A 114 5.54 3.08 6.73
C PHE A 114 4.62 3.68 7.80
N ASN A 115 4.35 4.98 7.75
CA ASN A 115 3.65 5.65 8.84
C ASN A 115 2.12 5.55 8.75
N ARG A 116 1.57 5.40 7.55
CA ARG A 116 0.12 5.55 7.29
C ARG A 116 -0.38 4.52 6.28
N ALA A 117 0.07 3.27 6.37
CA ALA A 117 -0.21 2.23 5.37
C ALA A 117 -1.71 2.07 5.07
N SER A 118 -2.56 2.22 6.10
CA SER A 118 -4.02 2.15 5.99
C SER A 118 -4.62 3.20 5.05
N SER A 119 -3.92 4.31 4.79
CA SER A 119 -4.33 5.32 3.80
C SER A 119 -4.43 4.77 2.38
N LEU A 120 -3.75 3.68 2.05
CA LEU A 120 -3.87 3.02 0.75
C LEU A 120 -5.24 2.36 0.54
N PHE A 121 -5.97 2.06 1.61
CA PHE A 121 -7.35 1.58 1.55
C PHE A 121 -8.38 2.71 1.44
N ALA A 122 -7.98 3.96 1.68
CA ALA A 122 -8.89 5.09 1.65
C ALA A 122 -9.52 5.26 0.26
N ARG A 123 -10.78 5.72 0.27
CA ARG A 123 -11.48 6.19 -0.93
C ARG A 123 -10.98 7.58 -1.32
N CYS A 124 -10.75 8.41 -0.29
CA CYS A 124 -10.32 9.79 -0.46
C CYS A 124 -9.22 10.17 0.53
N TRP A 125 -8.26 10.96 0.08
CA TRP A 125 -7.29 11.67 0.91
C TRP A 125 -7.69 13.13 1.06
N LEU A 126 -7.73 13.62 2.29
CA LEU A 126 -7.84 15.05 2.57
C LEU A 126 -6.45 15.55 2.96
N LEU A 127 -5.80 16.25 2.04
CA LEU A 127 -4.44 16.73 2.19
C LEU A 127 -4.45 18.08 2.90
N VAL A 128 -3.73 18.19 4.00
CA VAL A 128 -3.66 19.39 4.85
C VAL A 128 -2.22 19.84 5.06
N GLU A 129 -2.00 21.10 5.42
CA GLU A 129 -0.64 21.63 5.56
C GLU A 129 0.16 20.91 6.65
N GLY A 130 -0.39 20.78 7.86
CA GLY A 130 0.32 20.23 9.01
C GLY A 130 -0.49 19.32 9.92
N GLU A 131 0.15 18.98 11.05
CA GLU A 131 -0.44 18.10 12.05
C GLU A 131 -1.62 18.77 12.75
N THR A 132 -1.53 20.06 13.05
CA THR A 132 -2.60 20.82 13.72
C THR A 132 -3.93 20.71 12.97
N GLU A 133 -3.91 20.90 11.65
CA GLU A 133 -5.08 20.78 10.79
C GLU A 133 -5.61 19.34 10.79
N THR A 134 -4.71 18.36 10.85
CA THR A 134 -5.10 16.94 10.95
C THR A 134 -5.97 16.71 12.19
N TRP A 135 -5.60 17.26 13.35
CA TRP A 135 -6.40 17.13 14.58
C TRP A 135 -7.72 17.89 14.48
N VAL A 136 -7.66 19.16 14.11
CA VAL A 136 -8.82 20.06 14.09
C VAL A 136 -9.88 19.56 13.10
N ILE A 137 -9.48 19.16 11.89
CA ILE A 137 -10.41 18.72 10.85
C ILE A 137 -11.09 17.40 11.21
N ASN A 138 -10.38 16.45 11.81
CA ASN A 138 -11.00 15.21 12.29
C ASN A 138 -12.02 15.49 13.41
N GLU A 139 -11.70 16.38 14.34
CA GLU A 139 -12.61 16.74 15.42
C GLU A 139 -13.84 17.52 14.92
N LEU A 140 -13.65 18.48 14.02
CA LEU A 140 -14.76 19.22 13.40
C LEU A 140 -15.70 18.29 12.64
N ALA A 141 -15.16 17.33 11.88
CA ALA A 141 -15.97 16.33 11.18
C ALA A 141 -16.84 15.54 12.17
N ARG A 142 -16.23 15.10 13.29
CA ARG A 142 -16.93 14.36 14.35
C ARG A 142 -18.05 15.18 14.98
N GLN A 143 -17.82 16.46 15.25
CA GLN A 143 -18.83 17.39 15.77
C GLN A 143 -19.97 17.62 14.79
N CYS A 144 -19.69 17.59 13.49
CA CYS A 144 -20.69 17.64 12.42
C CYS A 144 -21.41 16.28 12.18
N GLY A 145 -21.10 15.24 12.96
CA GLY A 145 -21.70 13.91 12.82
C GLY A 145 -21.07 13.02 11.74
N HIS A 146 -19.92 13.41 11.19
CA HIS A 146 -19.18 12.64 10.20
C HIS A 146 -18.02 11.87 10.84
N HIS A 147 -17.84 10.62 10.45
CA HIS A 147 -16.71 9.79 10.90
C HIS A 147 -15.86 9.38 9.71
N PHE A 148 -14.82 10.17 9.42
CA PHE A 148 -13.96 10.00 8.24
C PHE A 148 -13.40 8.58 8.07
N ASP A 149 -13.01 7.93 9.16
CA ASP A 149 -12.51 6.55 9.11
C ASP A 149 -13.56 5.56 8.57
N ALA A 150 -14.83 5.71 8.96
CA ALA A 150 -15.93 4.89 8.46
C ALA A 150 -16.31 5.25 7.01
N GLU A 151 -16.15 6.52 6.62
CA GLU A 151 -16.42 6.98 5.25
C GLU A 151 -15.28 6.63 4.27
N GLY A 152 -14.12 6.20 4.79
CA GLY A 152 -12.92 5.92 4.01
C GLY A 152 -12.19 7.19 3.57
N VAL A 153 -12.29 8.26 4.36
CA VAL A 153 -11.55 9.51 4.20
C VAL A 153 -10.36 9.50 5.15
N LYS A 154 -9.16 9.76 4.64
CA LYS A 154 -7.94 9.86 5.46
C LYS A 154 -7.34 11.25 5.34
N VAL A 155 -7.17 11.92 6.48
CA VAL A 155 -6.50 13.22 6.55
C VAL A 155 -4.98 12.99 6.59
N ILE A 156 -4.25 13.64 5.70
CA ILE A 156 -2.79 13.44 5.53
C ILE A 156 -2.11 14.80 5.45
N GLU A 157 -1.22 15.09 6.39
CA GLU A 157 -0.37 16.27 6.28
C GLU A 157 0.66 16.15 5.16
N PHE A 158 0.97 17.26 4.50
CA PHE A 158 1.96 17.30 3.43
C PHE A 158 3.17 18.18 3.73
N ALA A 159 3.25 18.82 4.90
CA ALA A 159 4.44 19.59 5.31
C ALA A 159 5.72 18.77 5.18
N GLN A 160 5.70 17.49 5.58
CA GLN A 160 6.89 16.64 5.53
C GLN A 160 7.03 15.85 4.22
N SER A 161 5.93 15.35 3.68
CA SER A 161 5.95 14.51 2.48
C SER A 161 5.96 15.30 1.17
N GLY A 162 5.64 16.58 1.21
CA GLY A 162 5.40 17.43 0.04
C GLY A 162 4.08 17.12 -0.67
N LEU A 163 3.47 18.17 -1.23
CA LEU A 163 2.16 18.07 -1.88
C LEU A 163 2.20 17.36 -3.24
N LYS A 164 3.18 17.71 -4.11
CA LYS A 164 3.29 17.13 -5.47
C LYS A 164 3.46 15.59 -5.47
N PRO A 165 4.35 14.99 -4.64
CA PRO A 165 4.50 13.54 -4.58
C PRO A 165 3.20 12.83 -4.19
N LEU A 166 2.47 13.36 -3.21
CA LEU A 166 1.20 12.80 -2.75
C LEU A 166 0.14 12.83 -3.85
N ILE A 167 -0.07 13.97 -4.51
CA ILE A 167 -1.04 14.11 -5.60
C ILE A 167 -0.70 13.16 -6.75
N LYS A 168 0.57 13.11 -7.16
CA LYS A 168 1.05 12.23 -8.22
C LYS A 168 0.80 10.75 -7.87
N PHE A 169 1.08 10.36 -6.64
CA PHE A 169 0.83 9.01 -6.16
C PHE A 169 -0.67 8.69 -6.11
N ALA A 170 -1.49 9.56 -5.51
CA ALA A 170 -2.94 9.40 -5.40
C ALA A 170 -3.60 9.24 -6.78
N ARG A 171 -3.23 10.09 -7.76
CA ARG A 171 -3.70 9.99 -9.16
C ARG A 171 -3.38 8.62 -9.78
N ARG A 172 -2.18 8.09 -9.57
CA ARG A 172 -1.78 6.77 -10.11
C ARG A 172 -2.40 5.58 -9.39
N MET A 173 -2.71 5.74 -8.11
CA MET A 173 -3.36 4.71 -7.29
C MET A 173 -4.90 4.80 -7.29
N GLY A 174 -5.47 5.73 -8.06
CA GLY A 174 -6.92 5.92 -8.15
C GLY A 174 -7.56 6.34 -6.83
N ILE A 175 -6.81 7.08 -6.01
CA ILE A 175 -7.29 7.60 -4.73
C ILE A 175 -7.78 9.02 -5.01
N GLN A 176 -9.04 9.30 -4.67
CA GLN A 176 -9.56 10.67 -4.76
C GLN A 176 -8.83 11.54 -3.75
N TRP A 177 -8.65 12.81 -4.04
CA TRP A 177 -7.96 13.69 -3.12
C TRP A 177 -8.53 15.11 -3.18
N HIS A 178 -8.52 15.76 -2.03
CA HIS A 178 -8.81 17.17 -1.85
C HIS A 178 -7.66 17.82 -1.10
N VAL A 179 -7.40 19.10 -1.35
CA VAL A 179 -6.36 19.87 -0.66
C VAL A 179 -7.02 21.00 0.10
N LEU A 180 -6.70 21.11 1.38
CA LEU A 180 -7.05 22.24 2.24
C LEU A 180 -5.77 22.97 2.59
N VAL A 181 -5.76 24.27 2.30
CA VAL A 181 -4.63 25.18 2.49
C VAL A 181 -5.13 26.48 3.10
N ASP A 182 -4.23 27.17 3.77
CA ASP A 182 -4.50 28.47 4.37
C ASP A 182 -4.68 29.56 3.32
N GLY A 183 -5.32 30.66 3.72
CA GLY A 183 -5.56 31.82 2.85
C GLY A 183 -4.33 32.72 2.65
N ASP A 184 -3.16 32.31 3.15
CA ASP A 184 -1.94 33.11 3.13
C ASP A 184 -1.16 32.94 1.81
N GLU A 185 0.01 33.59 1.71
CA GLU A 185 0.83 33.52 0.50
C GLU A 185 1.43 32.12 0.25
N ALA A 186 1.63 31.31 1.30
CA ALA A 186 2.11 29.94 1.15
C ALA A 186 0.98 29.04 0.62
N GLY A 187 -0.21 29.12 1.22
CA GLY A 187 -1.40 28.40 0.81
C GLY A 187 -1.81 28.69 -0.63
N LYS A 188 -1.72 29.95 -1.08
CA LYS A 188 -1.93 30.31 -2.50
C LYS A 188 -0.97 29.59 -3.45
N LYS A 189 0.30 29.41 -3.07
CA LYS A 189 1.29 28.65 -3.88
C LYS A 189 0.96 27.16 -3.93
N TYR A 190 0.47 26.59 -2.82
CA TYR A 190 0.00 25.22 -2.77
C TYR A 190 -1.24 25.02 -3.65
N ALA A 191 -2.23 25.92 -3.58
CA ALA A 191 -3.40 25.88 -4.45
C ALA A 191 -3.03 25.98 -5.94
N ALA A 192 -2.09 26.87 -6.30
CA ALA A 192 -1.60 26.96 -7.67
C ALA A 192 -0.92 25.66 -8.15
N THR A 193 -0.25 24.93 -7.26
CA THR A 193 0.38 23.64 -7.55
C THR A 193 -0.64 22.54 -7.87
N VAL A 194 -1.86 22.66 -7.35
CA VAL A 194 -2.95 21.70 -7.55
C VAL A 194 -3.64 21.88 -8.90
N LEU A 195 -3.76 23.13 -9.34
CA LEU A 195 -4.44 23.52 -10.58
C LEU A 195 -3.58 23.32 -11.84
N GLY A 196 -2.25 23.22 -11.70
CA GLY A 196 -1.31 22.89 -12.76
C GLY A 196 -1.09 21.40 -12.94
#